data_AF-A0A0L6X163-F1
#
_entry.id   AF-A0A0L6X163-F1
#
_cell.length_a   1.000
_cell.length_b   1.000
_cell.length_c   1.000
_cell.angle_alpha   90.00
_cell.angle_beta   90.00
_cell.angle_gamma   90.00
#
_symmetry.space_group_name_H-M   'P 1'
#
loop_
_entity.id
_entity.type
_entity.pdbx_description
1 polymer ?
#
loop_
_entity_poly.entity_id
_entity_poly.type
_entity_poly.pdbx_seq_one_letter_code
_entity_poly.pdbx_strand_id
1 'polypeptide(L)'
;MQFDKSLPLKSYMCLISQLSRNHSAILMQLHTGHTPLNAHLFRIKCLETPVCSHCWGLIVESMQHFLLKCPHYDYKWFAHLTCILRREAESIPHLLSAPNALKHLTKYIDMTKRFTLSLNTAPTAHHQMNLLPTCTHMGHH
;
A
#
# COMPACT_ATOMS: atom_id res chain seq x y z
N MET A 1 15.70 -9.18 -4.47
CA MET A 1 14.24 -9.24 -4.29
C MET A 1 13.80 -10.62 -4.80
N GLN A 2 13.71 -11.61 -3.90
CA GLN A 2 13.28 -12.96 -4.28
C GLN A 2 11.75 -12.96 -4.26
N PHE A 3 11.14 -12.88 -5.44
CA PHE A 3 9.74 -13.24 -5.60
C PHE A 3 9.70 -14.76 -5.79
N ASP A 4 9.07 -15.44 -4.85
CA ASP A 4 8.71 -16.84 -5.00
C ASP A 4 7.86 -16.98 -6.27
N LYS A 5 8.24 -17.91 -7.15
CA LYS A 5 7.68 -18.08 -8.49
C LYS A 5 6.37 -18.86 -8.47
N SER A 6 5.75 -19.04 -7.31
CA SER A 6 4.40 -19.61 -7.25
C SER A 6 3.42 -18.60 -7.80
N LEU A 7 3.00 -18.82 -9.06
CA LEU A 7 1.77 -18.26 -9.61
C LEU A 7 0.69 -18.30 -8.53
N PRO A 8 -0.10 -17.22 -8.33
CA PRO A 8 -1.08 -17.23 -7.26
C PRO A 8 -2.05 -18.38 -7.52
N LEU A 9 -2.07 -19.34 -6.57
CA LEU A 9 -2.84 -20.58 -6.73
C LEU A 9 -4.29 -20.25 -7.11
N LYS A 10 -4.97 -21.17 -7.81
CA LYS A 10 -6.40 -21.02 -8.16
C LYS A 10 -7.26 -20.62 -6.95
N SER A 11 -6.88 -21.10 -5.76
CA SER A 11 -7.48 -20.72 -4.47
C SER A 11 -7.29 -19.24 -4.14
N TYR A 12 -6.10 -18.67 -4.36
CA TYR A 12 -5.85 -17.24 -4.18
C TYR A 12 -6.70 -16.40 -5.12
N MET A 13 -6.76 -16.74 -6.41
CA MET A 13 -7.56 -15.99 -7.38
C MET A 13 -9.06 -16.02 -7.04
N CYS A 14 -9.57 -17.18 -6.62
CA CYS A 14 -10.95 -17.30 -6.14
C CYS A 14 -11.19 -16.43 -4.90
N LEU A 15 -10.24 -16.37 -3.98
CA LEU A 15 -10.38 -15.54 -2.79
C LEU A 15 -10.31 -14.04 -3.11
N ILE A 16 -9.38 -13.62 -3.94
CA ILE A 16 -9.26 -12.22 -4.38
C ILE A 16 -10.49 -11.78 -5.17
N SER A 17 -11.16 -12.67 -5.90
CA SER A 17 -12.42 -12.37 -6.61
C SER A 17 -13.61 -12.06 -5.70
N GLN A 18 -13.55 -12.44 -4.42
CA GLN A 18 -14.59 -12.16 -3.43
C GLN A 18 -14.39 -10.80 -2.72
N LEU A 19 -13.24 -10.15 -2.95
CA LEU A 19 -12.93 -8.84 -2.38
C LEU A 19 -13.43 -7.72 -3.30
N SER A 20 -13.51 -6.52 -2.75
CA SER A 20 -13.74 -5.34 -3.57
C SER A 20 -12.63 -5.20 -4.61
N ARG A 21 -12.95 -4.70 -5.81
CA ARG A 21 -11.96 -4.45 -6.88
C ARG A 21 -10.73 -3.69 -6.38
N ASN A 22 -10.93 -2.75 -5.45
CA ASN A 22 -9.87 -1.92 -4.90
C ASN A 22 -8.96 -2.71 -3.95
N HIS A 23 -9.54 -3.53 -3.06
CA HIS A 23 -8.76 -4.43 -2.21
C HIS A 23 -7.97 -5.44 -3.04
N SER A 24 -8.60 -6.04 -4.06
CA SER A 24 -7.94 -6.97 -4.98
C SER A 24 -6.74 -6.32 -5.67
N ALA A 25 -6.90 -5.08 -6.15
CA ALA A 25 -5.82 -4.33 -6.79
C ALA A 25 -4.67 -4.04 -5.82
N ILE A 26 -4.96 -3.54 -4.61
CA ILE A 26 -3.94 -3.24 -3.61
C ILE A 26 -3.18 -4.50 -3.19
N LEU A 27 -3.89 -5.62 -2.97
CA LEU A 27 -3.27 -6.89 -2.61
C LEU A 27 -2.36 -7.41 -3.72
N MET A 28 -2.79 -7.33 -4.98
CA MET A 28 -1.95 -7.70 -6.12
C MET A 28 -0.72 -6.79 -6.25
N GLN A 29 -0.88 -5.50 -6.01
CA GLN A 29 0.22 -4.55 -5.99
C GLN A 29 1.20 -4.82 -4.83
N LEU A 30 0.71 -5.22 -3.65
CA LEU A 30 1.55 -5.64 -2.53
C LEU A 30 2.32 -6.91 -2.89
N HIS A 31 1.62 -7.90 -3.44
CA HIS A 31 2.20 -9.17 -3.87
C HIS A 31 3.28 -9.02 -4.95
N THR A 32 3.18 -8.00 -5.81
CA THR A 32 4.16 -7.75 -6.88
C THR A 32 5.15 -6.63 -6.55
N GLY A 33 5.06 -6.00 -5.38
CA GLY A 33 5.89 -4.86 -4.99
C GLY A 33 5.66 -3.59 -5.82
N HIS A 34 4.52 -3.49 -6.50
CA HIS A 34 4.07 -2.32 -7.28
C HIS A 34 3.05 -1.46 -6.52
N THR A 35 3.08 -1.53 -5.19
CA THR A 35 2.18 -0.74 -4.34
C THR A 35 2.57 0.74 -4.36
N PRO A 36 1.63 1.69 -4.32
CA PRO A 36 1.92 3.13 -4.24
C PRO A 36 2.44 3.56 -2.85
N LEU A 37 3.45 2.85 -2.34
CA LEU A 37 4.31 3.24 -1.22
C LEU A 37 5.50 4.03 -1.74
N ASN A 38 6.07 4.91 -0.92
CA ASN A 38 7.06 5.88 -1.41
C ASN A 38 8.30 5.21 -2.02
N ALA A 39 8.72 4.04 -1.52
CA ALA A 39 9.84 3.30 -2.11
C ALA A 39 9.60 2.93 -3.59
N HIS A 40 8.38 2.49 -3.93
CA HIS A 40 8.05 2.16 -5.32
C HIS A 40 7.88 3.42 -6.17
N LEU A 41 7.17 4.43 -5.65
CA LEU A 41 6.91 5.67 -6.36
C LEU A 41 8.21 6.43 -6.67
N PHE A 42 9.16 6.45 -5.74
CA PHE A 42 10.51 6.98 -5.98
C PHE A 42 11.24 6.21 -7.08
N ARG A 43 11.18 4.87 -7.06
CA ARG A 43 11.80 4.02 -8.09
C ARG A 43 11.28 4.31 -9.50
N ILE A 44 10.00 4.65 -9.64
CA ILE A 44 9.38 5.02 -10.93
C ILE A 44 9.37 6.54 -11.19
N LYS A 45 10.09 7.31 -10.37
CA LYS A 45 10.23 8.78 -10.48
C LYS A 45 8.92 9.57 -10.35
N CYS A 46 7.94 9.02 -9.63
CA CYS A 46 6.70 9.73 -9.28
C CYS A 46 6.81 10.53 -7.97
N LEU A 47 7.84 10.26 -7.15
CA LEU A 47 8.14 11.02 -5.94
C LEU A 47 9.64 11.33 -5.87
N GLU A 48 9.98 12.46 -5.27
CA GLU A 48 11.37 12.89 -5.05
C GLU A 48 12.06 12.18 -3.90
N THR A 49 11.30 11.51 -3.02
CA THR A 49 11.85 10.84 -1.85
C THR A 49 11.19 9.50 -1.56
N PRO A 50 11.96 8.46 -1.19
CA PRO A 50 11.43 7.14 -0.85
C PRO A 50 11.01 7.01 0.62
N VAL A 51 11.23 8.05 1.44
CA VAL A 51 11.12 7.98 2.89
C VAL A 51 9.68 8.07 3.39
N CYS A 52 9.40 7.46 4.53
CA CYS A 52 8.11 7.55 5.20
C CYS A 52 7.96 8.93 5.85
N SER A 53 6.87 9.62 5.51
CA SER A 53 6.51 10.91 6.10
C SER A 53 6.22 10.83 7.62
N HIS A 54 5.86 9.65 8.10
CA HIS A 54 5.57 9.41 9.52
C HIS A 54 6.80 9.01 10.35
N CYS A 55 7.95 8.79 9.71
CA CYS A 55 9.19 8.38 10.39
C CYS A 55 10.28 9.46 10.28
N TRP A 56 9.87 10.74 10.37
CA TRP A 56 10.77 11.92 10.28
C TRP A 56 11.68 11.93 9.06
N GLY A 57 11.29 11.25 7.98
CA GLY A 57 12.10 11.13 6.76
C GLY A 57 13.35 10.27 6.89
N LEU A 58 13.49 9.46 7.95
CA LEU A 58 14.70 8.67 8.21
C LEU A 58 14.65 7.27 7.60
N ILE A 59 13.46 6.72 7.40
CA ILE A 59 13.26 5.32 7.00
C ILE A 59 12.54 5.26 5.65
N VAL A 60 13.02 4.40 4.75
CA VAL A 60 12.38 4.12 3.47
C VAL A 60 11.02 3.44 3.69
N GLU A 61 9.96 4.00 3.07
CA GLU A 61 8.62 3.42 3.13
C GLU A 61 8.48 2.26 2.13
N SER A 62 9.03 1.12 2.50
CA SER A 62 8.84 -0.15 1.80
C SER A 62 7.59 -0.90 2.27
N MET A 63 7.18 -1.95 1.55
CA MET A 63 6.12 -2.85 1.99
C MET A 63 6.42 -3.45 3.38
N GLN A 64 7.66 -3.87 3.63
CA GLN A 64 8.05 -4.40 4.94
C GLN A 64 7.94 -3.33 6.02
N HIS A 65 8.30 -2.07 5.71
CA HIS A 65 8.14 -0.98 6.65
C HIS A 65 6.66 -0.72 6.94
N PHE A 66 5.84 -0.57 5.90
CA PHE A 66 4.40 -0.33 6.02
C PHE A 66 3.67 -1.44 6.80
N LEU A 67 3.98 -2.71 6.52
CA LEU A 67 3.34 -3.83 7.20
C LEU A 67 3.90 -4.03 8.61
N LEU A 68 5.23 -4.07 8.80
CA LEU A 68 5.80 -4.64 10.02
C LEU A 68 6.58 -3.66 10.91
N LYS A 69 6.96 -2.48 10.42
CA LYS A 69 7.96 -1.64 11.12
C LYS A 69 7.55 -0.20 11.34
N CYS A 70 6.49 0.29 10.72
CA CYS A 70 6.11 1.68 10.81
C CYS A 70 5.45 1.97 12.16
N PRO A 71 6.07 2.78 13.05
CA PRO A 71 5.52 3.06 14.37
C PRO A 71 4.17 3.78 14.30
N HIS A 72 3.94 4.56 13.25
CA HIS A 72 2.66 5.23 13.04
C HIS A 72 1.49 4.26 12.80
N TYR A 73 1.78 3.06 12.27
CA TYR A 73 0.76 2.04 12.03
C TYR A 73 0.75 0.93 13.08
N ASP A 74 1.66 0.95 14.06
CA ASP A 74 1.88 -0.15 15.00
C ASP A 74 0.62 -0.52 15.80
N TYR A 75 -0.13 0.47 16.29
CA TYR A 75 -1.40 0.21 16.97
C TYR A 75 -2.42 -0.52 16.06
N LYS A 76 -2.57 -0.08 14.80
CA LYS A 76 -3.49 -0.67 13.83
C LYS A 76 -3.03 -2.08 13.44
N TRP A 77 -1.72 -2.25 13.30
CA TRP A 77 -1.06 -3.51 13.03
C TRP A 77 -1.33 -4.51 14.16
N PHE A 78 -1.14 -4.08 15.41
CA PHE A 78 -1.42 -4.90 16.57
C PHE A 78 -2.90 -5.30 16.66
N ALA A 79 -3.80 -4.33 16.59
CA ALA A 79 -5.24 -4.54 16.76
C ALA A 79 -5.88 -5.38 15.64
N HIS A 80 -5.37 -5.30 14.41
CA HIS A 80 -5.98 -5.97 13.26
C HIS A 80 -5.22 -7.19 12.77
N LEU A 81 -3.95 -7.36 13.10
CA LEU A 81 -3.14 -8.48 12.60
C LEU A 81 -2.50 -9.26 13.75
N THR A 82 -1.68 -8.64 14.58
CA THR A 82 -0.90 -9.36 15.61
C THR A 82 -1.78 -10.07 16.64
N CYS A 83 -2.81 -9.41 17.18
CA CYS A 83 -3.71 -10.04 18.16
C CYS A 83 -4.42 -11.30 17.63
N ILE A 84 -4.68 -11.35 16.33
CA ILE A 84 -5.54 -12.36 15.71
C ILE A 84 -4.70 -13.48 15.09
N LEU A 85 -3.67 -13.11 14.34
CA LEU A 85 -2.81 -14.04 13.60
C LEU A 85 -1.59 -14.49 14.43
N ARG A 86 -1.29 -13.81 15.54
CA ARG A 86 -0.13 -14.09 16.41
C ARG A 86 1.16 -14.07 15.60
N ARG A 87 1.97 -15.13 15.69
CA ARG A 87 3.26 -15.26 14.99
C ARG A 87 3.12 -15.20 13.46
N GLU A 88 1.98 -15.63 12.92
CA GLU A 88 1.73 -15.58 11.48
C GLU A 88 1.62 -14.14 10.95
N ALA A 89 1.35 -13.15 11.83
CA ALA A 89 1.34 -11.74 11.45
C ALA A 89 2.73 -11.27 10.95
N GLU A 90 3.81 -11.84 11.46
CA GLU A 90 5.18 -11.43 11.12
C GLU A 90 5.63 -11.93 9.73
N SER A 91 4.88 -12.87 9.14
CA SER A 91 5.18 -13.46 7.84
C SER A 91 4.45 -12.73 6.72
N ILE A 92 5.15 -11.85 6.00
CA ILE A 92 4.59 -11.16 4.82
C ILE A 92 4.02 -12.16 3.78
N PRO A 93 4.71 -13.26 3.44
CA PRO A 93 4.11 -14.28 2.55
C PRO A 93 2.77 -14.81 3.09
N HIS A 94 2.67 -15.07 4.40
CA HIS A 94 1.42 -15.53 5.00
C HIS A 94 0.32 -14.46 4.88
N LEU A 95 0.62 -13.20 5.24
CA LEU A 95 -0.32 -12.09 5.15
C LEU A 95 -0.90 -11.91 3.74
N LEU A 96 -0.06 -12.11 2.72
CA LEU A 96 -0.41 -11.88 1.33
C LEU A 96 -1.00 -13.11 0.62
N SER A 97 -1.05 -14.28 1.25
CA SER A 97 -1.50 -15.52 0.59
C SER A 97 -2.54 -16.31 1.37
N ALA A 98 -2.58 -16.20 2.71
CA ALA A 98 -3.46 -17.01 3.54
C ALA A 98 -4.89 -16.42 3.60
N PRO A 99 -5.94 -17.21 3.33
CA PRO A 99 -7.33 -16.73 3.34
C PRO A 99 -7.79 -16.04 4.62
N ASN A 100 -7.43 -16.63 5.76
CA ASN A 100 -7.70 -16.07 7.09
C ASN A 100 -6.98 -14.74 7.29
N ALA A 101 -5.73 -14.61 6.83
CA ALA A 101 -4.94 -13.40 6.99
C ALA A 101 -5.41 -12.26 6.08
N LEU A 102 -5.83 -12.56 4.84
CA LEU A 102 -6.23 -11.55 3.86
C LEU A 102 -7.42 -10.70 4.32
N LYS A 103 -8.41 -11.33 4.99
CA LYS A 103 -9.54 -10.60 5.60
C LYS A 103 -9.08 -9.58 6.64
N HIS A 104 -8.07 -9.92 7.42
CA HIS A 104 -7.52 -9.04 8.44
C HIS A 104 -6.61 -7.97 7.85
N LEU A 105 -5.87 -8.31 6.79
CA LEU A 105 -5.00 -7.39 6.07
C LEU A 105 -5.80 -6.30 5.35
N THR A 106 -6.93 -6.62 4.72
CA THR A 106 -7.79 -5.61 4.10
C THR A 106 -8.35 -4.64 5.14
N LYS A 107 -8.76 -5.13 6.31
CA LYS A 107 -9.19 -4.27 7.42
C LYS A 107 -8.07 -3.36 7.93
N TYR A 108 -6.85 -3.88 8.05
CA TYR A 108 -5.67 -3.07 8.38
C TYR A 108 -5.44 -1.96 7.34
N ILE A 109 -5.46 -2.32 6.04
CA ILE A 109 -5.34 -1.36 4.93
C ILE A 109 -6.41 -0.26 5.03
N ASP A 110 -7.66 -0.62 5.29
CA ASP A 110 -8.76 0.35 5.40
C ASP A 110 -8.59 1.30 6.59
N MET A 111 -8.04 0.82 7.71
CA MET A 111 -7.84 1.62 8.92
C MET A 111 -6.58 2.49 8.86
N THR A 112 -5.58 2.09 8.07
CA THR A 112 -4.38 2.91 7.85
C THR A 112 -4.65 4.10 6.94
N LYS A 113 -5.67 4.01 6.06
CA LYS A 113 -6.00 5.05 5.05
C LYS A 113 -4.83 5.39 4.12
N ARG A 114 -3.80 4.54 4.07
CA ARG A 114 -2.59 4.79 3.27
C ARG A 114 -2.86 4.79 1.76
N PHE A 115 -3.88 4.05 1.35
CA PHE A 115 -4.28 3.84 -0.05
C PHE A 115 -5.61 4.50 -0.41
N THR A 116 -6.08 5.49 0.37
CA THR A 116 -7.42 6.09 0.19
C THR A 116 -7.65 6.70 -1.20
N LEU A 117 -6.63 7.25 -1.86
CA LEU A 117 -6.74 7.70 -3.26
C LEU A 117 -7.04 6.55 -4.23
N SER A 118 -6.57 5.34 -3.93
CA SER A 118 -6.82 4.12 -4.71
C SER A 118 -8.10 3.39 -4.30
N LEU A 119 -8.71 3.76 -3.16
CA LEU A 119 -9.96 3.17 -2.64
C LEU A 119 -11.21 3.97 -3.06
N ASN A 120 -11.05 5.25 -3.45
CA ASN A 120 -12.15 6.17 -3.73
C ASN A 120 -12.47 6.36 -5.23
N THR A 121 -11.88 5.58 -6.14
CA THR A 121 -12.21 5.69 -7.57
C THR A 121 -13.53 4.97 -7.89
N ALA A 122 -14.64 5.56 -7.43
CA ALA A 122 -15.91 5.53 -8.13
C ALA A 122 -16.11 6.93 -8.74
N PRO A 123 -16.12 7.08 -10.07
CA PRO A 123 -16.32 8.39 -10.69
C PRO A 123 -17.82 8.69 -10.73
N THR A 124 -18.26 9.59 -9.86
CA THR A 124 -19.42 10.45 -10.15
C THR A 124 -19.14 11.85 -9.63
N ALA A 125 -18.52 12.66 -10.48
CA ALA A 125 -18.96 14.02 -10.78
C ALA A 125 -17.94 14.68 -11.70
N HIS A 126 -18.42 15.10 -12.87
CA HIS A 126 -17.85 16.22 -13.59
C HIS A 126 -17.69 17.40 -12.61
N HIS A 127 -16.46 17.77 -12.27
CA HIS A 127 -16.14 19.16 -12.07
C HIS A 127 -14.68 19.42 -12.43
N GLN A 128 -14.55 20.26 -13.44
CA GLN A 128 -13.35 20.72 -14.09
C GLN A 128 -12.70 21.79 -13.21
N MET A 129 -11.47 21.57 -12.76
CA MET A 129 -10.57 22.66 -12.39
C MET A 129 -9.19 22.37 -12.96
N ASN A 130 -8.98 22.87 -14.17
CA ASN A 130 -7.68 23.37 -14.59
C ASN A 130 -7.28 24.47 -13.62
N LEU A 131 -5.99 24.53 -13.24
CA LEU A 131 -5.08 25.59 -13.65
C LEU A 131 -3.72 25.36 -12.98
N LEU A 132 -2.70 25.15 -13.82
CA LEU A 132 -1.29 25.35 -13.46
C LEU A 132 -1.04 26.82 -13.07
N PRO A 133 0.04 27.08 -12.33
CA PRO A 133 0.90 28.21 -12.65
C PRO A 133 2.22 27.71 -13.24
N THR A 134 2.45 28.08 -14.49
CA THR A 134 3.75 28.07 -15.14
C THR A 134 4.75 28.92 -14.36
N CYS A 135 5.87 28.34 -13.95
CA CYS A 135 6.99 29.10 -13.41
C CYS A 135 7.69 29.84 -14.56
N THR A 136 7.50 31.16 -14.63
CA THR A 136 8.28 32.03 -15.50
C THR A 136 9.56 32.44 -14.78
N HIS A 137 10.69 31.98 -15.30
CA HIS A 137 12.03 32.42 -14.92
C HIS A 137 12.40 33.66 -15.73
N MET A 138 12.60 34.82 -15.10
CA MET A 138 13.30 35.96 -15.67
C MET A 138 14.09 36.68 -14.57
N GLY A 139 15.39 36.87 -14.84
CA GLY A 139 16.39 37.40 -13.91
C GLY A 139 16.31 38.90 -13.69
N HIS A 140 16.99 39.36 -12.64
CA HIS A 140 17.23 40.76 -12.37
C HIS A 140 18.74 41.02 -12.31
N HIS A 141 19.08 42.11 -13.02
CA HIS A 141 20.28 42.96 -13.06
C HIS A 141 21.38 42.76 -12.02
#